data_AF-A0A0G0ZU12-F1
#
_entry.id   AF-A0A0G0ZU12-F1
#
_cell.length_a   1.000
_cell.length_b   1.000
_cell.length_c   1.000
_cell.angle_alpha   90.00
_cell.angle_beta   90.00
_cell.angle_gamma   90.00
#
_symmetry.space_group_name_H-M   'P 1'
#
loop_
_entity.id
_entity.type
_entity.pdbx_description
1 polymer ?
#
loop_
_entity_poly.entity_id
_entity_poly.type
_entity_poly.pdbx_seq_one_letter_code
_entity_poly.pdbx_strand_id
1 'polypeptide(L)'
;MITLVVSSPCIFLEGGSAYRLLNSIMEHTSPGGINLLIGFTNVGDFQKNPIAKTKLYPQKDYILELYKNNGFEVLKYNTKMGLTKSGEQQEKFFLLTRKN
;
A
#
# COMPACT_ATOMS: atom_id res chain seq x y z
N MET A 1 14.95 8.52 13.51
CA MET A 1 14.51 7.11 13.62
C MET A 1 13.82 6.76 12.31
N ILE A 2 14.31 5.75 11.57
CA ILE A 2 13.67 5.30 10.33
C ILE A 2 12.75 4.14 10.72
N THR A 3 11.44 4.33 10.64
CA THR A 3 10.49 3.22 10.83
C THR A 3 10.30 2.53 9.48
N LEU A 4 11.18 1.57 9.19
CA LEU A 4 11.05 0.78 7.98
C LEU A 4 9.90 -0.22 8.15
N VAL A 5 8.70 0.15 7.70
CA VAL A 5 7.57 -0.79 7.62
C VAL A 5 7.50 -1.42 6.24
N VAL A 6 8.28 -2.48 5.99
CA VAL A 6 8.06 -3.35 4.83
C VAL A 6 6.79 -4.15 5.08
N SER A 7 5.64 -3.53 4.85
CA SER A 7 4.41 -4.27 4.72
C SER A 7 4.32 -4.72 3.26
N SER A 8 4.09 -6.02 3.06
CA SER A 8 3.42 -6.56 1.88
C SER A 8 1.95 -6.77 2.26
N PRO A 9 1.21 -5.72 2.66
CA PRO A 9 -0.07 -5.92 3.34
C PRO A 9 -1.12 -6.50 2.39
N CYS A 10 -0.89 -6.37 1.07
CA CYS A 10 -1.92 -6.60 0.06
C CYS A 10 -2.19 -8.08 -0.27
N ILE A 11 -1.25 -9.00 -0.03
CA ILE A 11 -1.46 -10.43 -0.38
C ILE A 11 -2.04 -11.23 0.79
N PHE A 12 -1.80 -10.81 2.04
CA PHE A 12 -2.02 -11.64 3.23
C PHE A 12 -2.95 -11.06 4.29
N LEU A 13 -3.33 -9.78 4.20
CA LEU A 13 -4.25 -9.17 5.18
C LEU A 13 -5.66 -9.08 4.61
N GLU A 14 -6.64 -9.46 5.43
CA GLU A 14 -8.04 -9.12 5.19
C GLU A 14 -8.21 -7.60 5.10
N GLY A 15 -9.08 -7.14 4.21
CA GLY A 15 -9.21 -5.71 3.89
C GLY A 15 -9.32 -4.82 5.14
N GLY A 16 -10.22 -5.15 6.07
CA GLY A 16 -10.42 -4.39 7.31
C GLY A 16 -9.18 -4.37 8.23
N SER A 17 -8.47 -5.49 8.34
CA SER A 17 -7.25 -5.61 9.17
C SER A 17 -6.10 -4.82 8.58
N ALA A 18 -5.99 -4.77 7.26
CA ALA A 18 -4.95 -4.02 6.57
C ALA A 18 -5.12 -2.51 6.75
N TYR A 19 -6.35 -1.99 6.68
CA TYR A 19 -6.62 -0.58 6.95
C TYR A 19 -6.28 -0.18 8.39
N ARG A 20 -6.68 -1.00 9.38
CA ARG A 20 -6.34 -0.75 10.80
C ARG A 20 -4.84 -0.75 11.02
N LEU A 21 -4.12 -1.67 10.37
CA LEU A 21 -2.66 -1.72 10.44
C LEU A 21 -2.03 -0.45 9.86
N LEU A 22 -2.47 0.00 8.68
CA LEU A 22 -1.97 1.23 8.06
C LEU A 22 -2.21 2.45 8.93
N ASN A 23 -3.40 2.59 9.51
CA ASN A 23 -3.71 3.67 10.45
C ASN A 23 -2.81 3.62 11.68
N SER A 24 -2.66 2.44 12.29
CA SER A 24 -1.78 2.25 13.46
C SER A 24 -0.33 2.61 13.14
N ILE A 25 0.19 2.23 11.97
CA ILE A 25 1.54 2.63 11.51
C ILE A 25 1.64 4.15 11.41
N MET A 26 0.67 4.81 10.76
CA MET A 26 0.68 6.27 10.57
C MET A 26 0.61 7.03 11.90
N GLU A 27 -0.23 6.56 12.83
CA GLU A 27 -0.37 7.12 14.18
C GLU A 27 0.96 7.03 14.96
N HIS A 28 1.64 5.88 14.88
CA HIS A 28 2.88 5.62 15.61
C HIS A 28 4.15 6.11 14.90
N THR A 29 4.04 6.63 13.68
CA THR A 29 5.17 7.28 13.02
C THR A 29 5.39 8.65 13.66
N SER A 30 6.60 8.95 14.13
CA SER A 30 6.94 10.28 14.67
C SER A 30 7.05 11.33 13.56
N PRO A 31 6.88 12.64 13.85
CA PRO A 31 7.22 13.71 12.89
C PRO A 31 8.64 13.56 12.34
N GLY A 32 8.81 13.74 11.03
CA GLY A 32 10.05 13.45 10.31
C GLY A 32 10.33 11.95 10.07
N GLY A 33 9.52 11.06 10.62
CA GLY A 33 9.59 9.61 10.40
C GLY A 33 9.24 9.24 8.95
N ILE A 34 9.91 8.21 8.43
CA ILE A 34 9.80 7.76 7.04
C ILE A 34 9.06 6.43 6.99
N ASN A 35 8.08 6.30 6.10
CA ASN A 35 7.38 5.05 5.81
C ASN A 35 7.64 4.62 4.36
N LEU A 36 8.03 3.36 4.17
CA LEU A 36 8.22 2.73 2.85
C LEU A 36 7.20 1.60 2.66
N LEU A 37 6.31 1.71 1.67
CA LEU A 37 5.30 0.72 1.37
C LEU A 37 5.53 0.11 -0.01
N ILE A 38 5.39 -1.22 -0.09
CA ILE A 38 5.49 -1.96 -1.34
C ILE A 38 4.34 -2.97 -1.37
N GLY A 39 3.41 -2.80 -2.31
CA GLY A 39 2.22 -3.64 -2.38
C GLY A 39 1.72 -3.83 -3.79
N PHE A 40 0.57 -4.49 -3.90
CA PHE A 40 -0.12 -4.77 -5.16
C PHE A 40 -1.47 -4.07 -5.14
N THR A 41 -1.88 -3.48 -6.27
CA THR A 41 -3.22 -2.89 -6.41
C THR A 41 -4.18 -3.93 -6.98
N ASN A 42 -5.45 -3.56 -7.12
CA ASN A 42 -6.44 -4.38 -7.83
C ASN A 42 -6.42 -4.19 -9.35
N VAL A 43 -5.47 -3.43 -9.90
CA VAL A 43 -5.35 -3.19 -11.33
C VAL A 43 -4.71 -4.39 -12.03
N GLY A 44 -5.26 -4.77 -13.19
CA GLY A 44 -4.87 -5.95 -13.96
C GLY A 44 -5.93 -7.05 -13.89
N ASP A 45 -5.51 -8.30 -13.92
CA ASP A 45 -6.40 -9.48 -13.89
C ASP A 45 -7.16 -9.60 -12.56
N PHE A 46 -6.67 -8.92 -11.51
CA PHE A 46 -7.28 -8.91 -10.19
C PHE A 46 -8.50 -7.98 -10.06
N GLN A 47 -8.77 -7.12 -11.05
CA GLN A 47 -9.90 -6.18 -10.98
C GLN A 47 -11.26 -6.91 -10.95
N LYS A 48 -11.31 -8.10 -11.54
CA LYS A 48 -12.51 -8.96 -11.61
C LYS A 48 -12.45 -10.16 -10.65
N ASN A 49 -11.35 -10.34 -9.91
CA ASN A 49 -11.15 -11.50 -9.06
C ASN A 49 -11.98 -11.37 -7.76
N PRO A 50 -12.85 -12.33 -7.41
CA PRO A 50 -13.63 -12.29 -6.18
C PRO A 50 -12.77 -12.20 -4.91
N ILE A 51 -11.56 -12.78 -4.93
CA ILE A 51 -10.59 -12.74 -3.82
C ILE A 51 -10.10 -11.30 -3.59
N ALA A 52 -10.12 -10.46 -4.63
CA ALA A 52 -9.78 -9.05 -4.49
C ALA A 52 -10.74 -8.28 -3.59
N LYS A 53 -11.95 -8.81 -3.35
CA LYS A 53 -12.93 -8.22 -2.43
C LYS A 53 -12.67 -8.57 -0.96
N THR A 54 -12.00 -9.69 -0.70
CA THR A 54 -11.72 -10.18 0.67
C THR A 54 -10.37 -9.72 1.21
N LYS A 55 -9.43 -9.37 0.32
CA LYS A 55 -8.07 -8.92 0.67
C LYS A 55 -7.87 -7.44 0.36
N LEU A 56 -6.87 -6.80 0.97
CA LEU A 56 -6.54 -5.42 0.65
C LEU A 56 -5.80 -5.30 -0.69
N TYR A 57 -6.53 -5.30 -1.80
CA TYR A 57 -6.02 -4.80 -3.08
C TYR A 57 -6.58 -3.40 -3.32
N PRO A 58 -5.85 -2.34 -2.90
CA PRO A 58 -6.32 -0.99 -3.06
C PRO A 58 -6.54 -0.68 -4.55
N GLN A 59 -7.51 0.20 -4.82
CA GLN A 59 -7.58 0.85 -6.12
C GLN A 59 -6.29 1.63 -6.38
N LYS A 60 -6.03 1.89 -7.67
CA LYS A 60 -4.93 2.76 -8.08
C LYS A 60 -4.96 4.06 -7.28
N ASP A 61 -3.78 4.48 -6.81
CA ASP A 61 -3.55 5.72 -6.06
C ASP A 61 -4.28 5.86 -4.72
N TYR A 62 -5.10 4.89 -4.30
CA TYR A 62 -5.81 4.97 -3.01
C TYR A 62 -4.84 5.11 -1.82
N ILE A 63 -3.76 4.33 -1.79
CA ILE A 63 -2.77 4.37 -0.69
C ILE A 63 -2.00 5.71 -0.70
N LEU A 64 -1.75 6.26 -1.88
CA LEU A 64 -1.13 7.57 -2.04
C LEU A 64 -1.99 8.65 -1.38
N GLU A 65 -3.28 8.69 -1.73
CA GLU A 65 -4.22 9.68 -1.18
C GLU A 65 -4.46 9.48 0.32
N LEU A 66 -4.51 8.24 0.79
CA LEU A 66 -4.59 7.93 2.23
C LEU A 66 -3.45 8.59 3.01
N TYR A 67 -2.20 8.44 2.55
CA TYR A 67 -1.04 9.02 3.24
C TYR A 67 -1.04 10.55 3.18
N LYS A 68 -1.34 11.15 2.02
CA LYS A 68 -1.44 12.61 1.88
C LYS A 68 -2.47 13.19 2.85
N ASN A 69 -3.64 12.57 2.94
CA ASN A 69 -4.73 12.99 3.82
C ASN A 69 -4.41 12.84 5.31
N ASN A 70 -3.38 12.04 5.67
CA ASN A 70 -2.92 11.84 7.05
C ASN A 70 -1.65 12.64 7.38
N GLY A 71 -1.35 13.70 6.62
CA GLY A 71 -0.26 14.63 6.91
C GLY A 71 1.12 14.09 6.56
N PHE A 72 1.22 13.17 5.60
CA PHE A 72 2.50 12.69 5.08
C PHE A 72 2.86 13.40 3.78
N GLU A 73 4.11 13.85 3.68
CA GLU A 73 4.76 14.24 2.44
C GLU A 73 5.15 13.00 1.62
N VAL A 74 4.89 13.04 0.32
CA VAL A 74 5.26 11.96 -0.61
C VAL A 74 6.63 12.25 -1.20
N LEU A 75 7.63 11.46 -0.79
CA LEU A 75 9.00 11.59 -1.29
C LEU A 75 9.19 10.86 -2.63
N LYS A 76 8.53 9.71 -2.81
CA LYS A 76 8.57 8.94 -4.05
C LYS A 76 7.33 8.07 -4.19
N TYR A 77 6.74 8.06 -5.38
CA TYR A 77 5.65 7.15 -5.73
C TYR A 77 5.83 6.66 -7.16
N ASN A 78 5.74 5.35 -7.37
CA ASN A 78 5.72 4.75 -8.70
C ASN A 78 4.91 3.47 -8.70
N THR A 79 4.26 3.21 -9.84
CA THR A 79 3.57 1.96 -10.12
C THR A 79 4.20 1.26 -11.31
N LYS A 80 4.08 -0.06 -11.37
CA LYS A 80 4.57 -0.88 -12.48
C LYS A 80 3.69 -2.11 -12.65
N MET A 81 3.25 -2.37 -13.88
CA MET A 81 2.63 -3.64 -14.26
C MET A 81 3.67 -4.76 -14.26
N GLY A 82 3.30 -5.92 -13.71
CA GLY A 82 4.13 -7.11 -13.74
C GLY A 82 3.29 -8.38 -13.69
N LEU A 83 3.95 -9.52 -13.83
CA LEU A 83 3.34 -10.83 -13.67
C LEU A 83 3.52 -11.31 -12.22
N THR A 84 2.46 -11.88 -11.63
CA THR A 84 2.55 -12.64 -10.38
C THR A 84 3.26 -13.97 -10.62
N LYS A 85 3.57 -14.71 -9.55
CA LYS A 85 4.14 -16.07 -9.68
C LYS A 85 3.21 -17.04 -10.40
N SER A 86 1.90 -16.80 -10.36
CA SER A 86 0.85 -17.54 -11.06
C SER A 86 0.65 -17.10 -12.51
N GLY A 87 1.38 -16.08 -12.98
CA GLY A 87 1.29 -15.57 -14.35
C GLY A 87 0.17 -14.56 -14.59
N GLU A 88 -0.53 -14.12 -13.55
CA GLU A 88 -1.56 -13.08 -13.65
C GLU A 88 -0.91 -11.70 -13.75
N GLN A 89 -1.45 -10.81 -14.58
CA GLN A 89 -1.00 -9.43 -14.63
C GLN A 89 -1.55 -8.65 -13.43
N GLN A 90 -0.66 -7.99 -12.69
CA GLN A 90 -1.03 -7.16 -11.56
C GLN A 90 -0.12 -5.94 -11.44
N GLU A 91 -0.70 -4.78 -11.11
CA GLU A 91 0.08 -3.59 -10.82
C GLU A 91 0.67 -3.66 -9.40
N LYS A 92 1.97 -3.37 -9.31
CA LYS A 92 2.70 -3.18 -8.06
C LYS A 92 2.94 -1.70 -7.82
N PHE A 93 2.79 -1.24 -6.59
CA PHE A 93 3.16 0.12 -6.19
C PHE A 93 4.35 0.13 -5.24
N PHE A 94 5.09 1.23 -5.27
CA PHE A 94 6.13 1.60 -4.31
C PHE A 94 5.85 3.03 -3.86
N LEU A 95 5.79 3.23 -2.55
CA LEU A 95 5.48 4.52 -1.93
C LEU A 95 6.47 4.80 -0.80
N LEU A 96 7.17 5.92 -0.87
CA LEU A 96 8.03 6.44 0.17
C LEU A 96 7.47 7.77 0.66
N THR A 97 7.22 7.89 1.96
CA THR A 97 6.60 9.06 2.58
C THR A 97 7.34 9.50 3.84
N ARG A 98 7.17 10.76 4.22
CA ARG A 98 7.67 11.34 5.46
C ARG A 98 6.52 12.01 6.21
N LYS A 99 6.39 11.76 7.52
CA LYS A 99 5.37 12.44 8.33
C LYS A 99 5.79 13.88 8.58
N ASN A 100 4.88 14.83 8.34
CA ASN A 100 5.09 16.23 8.69
C ASN A 100 5.10 16.45 10.21
#